data_AF-A0A3N5P7W4-F1
#
_entry.id   AF-A0A3N5P7W4-F1
#
_cell.length_a   1.000
_cell.length_b   1.000
_cell.length_c   1.000
_cell.angle_alpha   90.00
_cell.angle_beta   90.00
_cell.angle_gamma   90.00
#
_symmetry.space_group_name_H-M   'P 1'
#
loop_
_entity.id
_entity.type
_entity.pdbx_description
1 polymer ?
#
loop_
_entity_poly.entity_id
_entity_poly.type
_entity_poly.pdbx_seq_one_letter_code
_entity_poly.pdbx_strand_id
1 'polypeptide(L)'
;MAKKLLIAVVGVSLLIGCMIGCTQMLGKRASIIKTPEVAPGAEYRGTETCLECHENHADDKYNVHMRVASFEVSGYRIGCEGCHGPGSVHVDEDGNVEKILRFGQGGLKSEEVAGVCTTCHQDGALMNWAGSAHQEDDVSCLECHSVHFNKEKTLLKNTNEFELCGQCHQDIKAKGYLMSRHPVREGKMGCTDCHSPHGTDNLVSGMLKTDERLNDLCLKCHTRYQGPFVFEHEPVVEDCTFCHDAHGTVANNLLLQNEPFLCL
;
A
#
# COMPACT_ATOMS: atom_id res chain seq x y z
N MET A 1 -28.56 29.21 -35.44
CA MET A 1 -28.00 27.84 -35.59
C MET A 1 -26.54 27.73 -35.13
N ALA A 2 -25.68 28.73 -35.40
CA ALA A 2 -24.26 28.71 -35.01
C ALA A 2 -23.96 28.48 -33.51
N LYS A 3 -24.75 29.09 -32.60
CA LYS A 3 -24.56 28.94 -31.14
C LYS A 3 -24.79 27.52 -30.61
N LYS A 4 -25.74 26.78 -31.20
CA LYS A 4 -26.03 25.38 -30.81
C LYS A 4 -24.95 24.42 -31.33
N LEU A 5 -24.39 24.71 -32.49
CA LEU A 5 -23.28 23.95 -33.07
C LEU A 5 -21.98 24.14 -32.27
N LEU A 6 -21.69 25.37 -31.81
CA LEU A 6 -20.52 25.67 -30.98
C LEU A 6 -20.55 24.93 -29.63
N ILE A 7 -21.71 24.91 -28.96
CA ILE A 7 -21.89 24.22 -27.68
C ILE A 7 -21.74 22.69 -27.84
N ALA A 8 -22.24 22.12 -28.93
CA ALA A 8 -22.08 20.69 -29.23
C ALA A 8 -20.62 20.33 -29.51
N VAL A 9 -19.88 21.15 -30.25
CA VAL A 9 -18.47 20.90 -30.57
C VAL A 9 -17.59 21.03 -29.31
N VAL A 10 -17.83 22.02 -28.46
CA VAL A 10 -17.11 22.16 -27.17
C VAL A 10 -17.43 21.02 -26.21
N GLY A 11 -18.70 20.61 -26.09
CA GLY A 11 -19.11 19.48 -25.25
C GLY A 11 -18.50 18.14 -25.68
N VAL A 12 -18.45 17.88 -27.00
CA VAL A 12 -17.80 16.68 -27.56
C VAL A 12 -16.27 16.73 -27.37
N SER A 13 -15.66 17.90 -27.48
CA SER A 13 -14.21 18.07 -27.28
C SER A 13 -13.80 17.88 -25.81
N LEU A 14 -14.64 18.33 -24.86
CA LEU A 14 -14.43 18.10 -23.43
C LEU A 14 -14.59 16.62 -23.06
N LEU A 15 -15.59 15.94 -23.62
CA LEU A 15 -15.81 14.50 -23.42
C LEU A 15 -14.66 13.66 -23.98
N ILE A 16 -14.16 14.00 -25.17
CA ILE A 16 -13.00 13.34 -25.78
C ILE A 16 -11.73 13.61 -24.96
N GLY A 17 -11.52 14.85 -24.48
CA GLY A 17 -10.37 15.20 -23.63
C GLY A 17 -10.36 14.45 -22.29
N CYS A 18 -11.53 14.26 -21.67
CA CYS A 18 -11.67 13.53 -20.41
C CYS A 18 -11.42 12.02 -20.60
N MET A 19 -11.86 11.44 -21.72
CA MET A 19 -11.61 10.03 -22.07
C MET A 19 -10.13 9.77 -22.38
N ILE A 20 -9.44 10.70 -23.07
CA ILE A 20 -8.00 10.62 -23.33
C ILE A 20 -7.20 10.75 -22.02
N GLY A 21 -7.57 11.67 -21.13
CA GLY A 21 -6.92 11.81 -19.83
C GLY A 21 -7.06 10.57 -18.95
N CYS A 22 -8.24 9.94 -18.94
CA CYS A 22 -8.50 8.73 -18.17
C CYS A 22 -7.70 7.52 -18.70
N THR A 23 -7.68 7.32 -20.02
CA THR A 23 -6.88 6.25 -20.66
C THR A 23 -5.37 6.44 -20.49
N GLN A 24 -4.87 7.69 -20.51
CA GLN A 24 -3.46 7.98 -20.26
C GLN A 24 -3.04 7.75 -18.79
N MET A 25 -3.91 8.07 -17.83
CA MET A 25 -3.67 7.77 -16.40
C MET A 25 -3.64 6.26 -16.14
N LEU A 26 -4.58 5.51 -16.71
CA LEU A 26 -4.63 4.04 -16.61
C LEU A 26 -3.41 3.39 -17.29
N GLY A 27 -3.04 3.87 -18.48
CA GLY A 27 -1.85 3.40 -19.20
C GLY A 27 -0.54 3.70 -18.47
N LYS A 28 -0.44 4.86 -17.80
CA LYS A 28 0.71 5.20 -16.95
C LYS A 28 0.80 4.28 -15.73
N ARG A 29 -0.31 4.05 -15.01
CA ARG A 29 -0.33 3.10 -13.88
C ARG A 29 0.08 1.69 -14.30
N ALA A 30 -0.43 1.20 -15.43
CA ALA A 30 -0.05 -0.10 -15.99
C ALA A 30 1.41 -0.17 -16.47
N SER A 31 2.01 0.96 -16.89
CA SER A 31 3.42 1.02 -17.30
C SER A 31 4.43 1.10 -16.15
N ILE A 32 3.97 1.45 -14.94
CA ILE A 32 4.82 1.62 -13.75
C ILE A 32 5.11 0.26 -13.09
N ILE A 33 4.19 -0.69 -13.20
CA ILE A 33 4.32 -2.03 -12.66
C ILE A 33 4.88 -2.97 -13.74
N LYS A 34 6.11 -3.47 -13.53
CA LYS A 34 6.78 -4.36 -14.49
C LYS A 34 6.62 -5.81 -14.05
N THR A 35 5.92 -6.61 -14.84
CA THR A 35 5.92 -8.07 -14.65
C THR A 35 7.21 -8.66 -15.24
N PRO A 36 8.05 -9.32 -14.43
CA PRO A 36 9.30 -9.88 -14.94
C PRO A 36 9.04 -11.07 -15.87
N GLU A 37 9.87 -11.19 -16.92
CA GLU A 37 9.83 -12.32 -17.83
C GLU A 37 10.59 -13.51 -17.24
N VAL A 38 10.01 -14.70 -17.34
CA VAL A 38 10.62 -15.97 -16.90
C VAL A 38 11.35 -16.62 -18.08
N ALA A 39 12.26 -17.55 -17.82
CA ALA A 39 13.01 -18.27 -18.85
C ALA A 39 12.09 -18.70 -20.02
N PRO A 40 12.39 -18.31 -21.29
CA PRO A 40 11.53 -18.63 -22.41
C PRO A 40 11.30 -20.13 -22.58
N GLY A 41 10.04 -20.52 -22.77
CA GLY A 41 9.65 -21.93 -22.89
C GLY A 41 9.60 -22.69 -21.57
N ALA A 42 9.73 -22.02 -20.42
CA ALA A 42 9.54 -22.65 -19.13
C ALA A 42 8.09 -23.07 -18.91
N GLU A 43 7.93 -24.26 -18.34
CA GLU A 43 6.68 -24.89 -17.97
C GLU A 43 6.57 -25.04 -16.46
N TYR A 44 5.35 -25.22 -15.98
CA TYR A 44 5.05 -25.47 -14.57
C TYR A 44 5.37 -26.93 -14.21
N ARG A 45 6.07 -27.14 -13.10
CA ARG A 45 6.42 -28.47 -12.57
C ARG A 45 5.64 -28.86 -11.32
N GLY A 46 4.98 -27.91 -10.65
CA GLY A 46 4.24 -28.16 -9.42
C GLY A 46 5.09 -27.97 -8.16
N THR A 47 4.41 -27.83 -7.01
CA THR A 47 5.07 -27.53 -5.72
C THR A 47 5.84 -28.74 -5.19
N GLU A 48 5.35 -29.95 -5.48
CA GLU A 48 5.97 -31.22 -5.11
C GLU A 48 7.40 -31.34 -5.61
N THR A 49 7.64 -31.02 -6.89
CA THR A 49 8.99 -31.06 -7.48
C THR A 49 9.92 -30.04 -6.83
N CYS A 50 9.43 -28.84 -6.51
CA CYS A 50 10.23 -27.84 -5.83
C CYS A 50 10.69 -28.33 -4.44
N LEU A 51 9.81 -29.02 -3.71
CA LEU A 51 10.09 -29.49 -2.34
C LEU A 51 11.08 -30.67 -2.28
N GLU A 52 11.35 -31.35 -3.40
CA GLU A 52 12.39 -32.40 -3.46
C GLU A 52 13.80 -31.83 -3.22
N CYS A 53 14.05 -30.57 -3.61
CA CYS A 53 15.32 -29.87 -3.34
C CYS A 53 15.18 -28.79 -2.25
N HIS A 54 14.01 -28.16 -2.14
CA HIS A 54 13.72 -27.09 -1.18
C HIS A 54 12.94 -27.58 0.04
N GLU A 55 13.34 -28.71 0.62
CA GLU A 55 12.65 -29.33 1.76
C GLU A 55 12.45 -28.38 2.94
N ASN A 56 13.40 -27.46 3.16
CA ASN A 56 13.34 -26.47 4.23
C ASN A 56 12.12 -25.53 4.08
N HIS A 57 11.58 -25.35 2.88
CA HIS A 57 10.41 -24.52 2.61
C HIS A 57 9.07 -25.26 2.76
N ALA A 58 9.09 -26.53 3.18
CA ALA A 58 7.86 -27.30 3.40
C ALA A 58 6.91 -26.66 4.42
N ASP A 59 7.44 -25.87 5.36
CA ASP A 59 6.64 -25.16 6.36
C ASP A 59 5.95 -23.90 5.82
N ASP A 60 6.33 -23.42 4.63
CA ASP A 60 5.65 -22.29 3.98
C ASP A 60 4.20 -22.60 3.62
N LYS A 61 3.81 -23.89 3.62
CA LYS A 61 2.41 -24.34 3.50
C LYS A 61 1.45 -23.71 4.51
N TYR A 62 1.96 -23.19 5.63
CA TYR A 62 1.14 -22.51 6.63
C TYR A 62 0.89 -21.02 6.31
N ASN A 63 1.63 -20.45 5.36
CA ASN A 63 1.40 -19.10 4.87
C ASN A 63 0.03 -19.00 4.19
N VAL A 64 -0.62 -17.83 4.28
CA VAL A 64 -1.87 -17.54 3.58
C VAL A 64 -1.79 -17.83 2.07
N HIS A 65 -0.70 -17.47 1.38
CA HIS A 65 -0.50 -17.68 -0.06
C HIS A 65 -0.48 -19.15 -0.47
N MET A 66 0.11 -20.02 0.36
CA MET A 66 0.14 -21.46 0.09
C MET A 66 -1.17 -22.16 0.47
N ARG A 67 -2.06 -21.46 1.18
CA ARG A 67 -3.39 -21.94 1.56
C ARG A 67 -4.51 -21.43 0.67
N VAL A 68 -4.23 -20.46 -0.21
CA VAL A 68 -5.21 -19.94 -1.18
C VAL A 68 -5.64 -21.07 -2.09
N ALA A 69 -6.95 -21.27 -2.20
CA ALA A 69 -7.50 -22.25 -3.13
C ALA A 69 -7.57 -21.65 -4.54
N SER A 70 -7.39 -22.49 -5.55
CA SER A 70 -7.36 -22.04 -6.96
C SER A 70 -8.63 -21.33 -7.43
N PHE A 71 -9.78 -21.59 -6.80
CA PHE A 71 -11.02 -20.90 -7.11
C PHE A 71 -11.11 -19.49 -6.52
N GLU A 72 -10.38 -19.20 -5.42
CA GLU A 72 -10.36 -17.88 -4.77
C GLU A 72 -9.60 -16.85 -5.62
N VAL A 73 -8.61 -17.32 -6.39
CA VAL A 73 -7.82 -16.53 -7.35
C VAL A 73 -7.92 -17.17 -8.74
N SER A 74 -9.15 -17.33 -9.22
CA SER A 74 -9.44 -17.98 -10.50
C SER A 74 -8.62 -17.37 -11.64
N GLY A 75 -7.89 -18.22 -12.37
CA GLY A 75 -7.03 -17.82 -13.50
C GLY A 75 -5.57 -17.60 -13.13
N TYR A 76 -5.22 -17.57 -11.84
CA TYR A 76 -3.84 -17.44 -11.38
C TYR A 76 -3.23 -18.79 -10.99
N ARG A 77 -1.91 -18.87 -11.08
CA ARG A 77 -1.14 -20.03 -10.60
C ARG A 77 -0.94 -19.90 -9.08
N ILE A 78 -1.08 -21.02 -8.39
CA ILE A 78 -0.90 -21.14 -6.93
C ILE A 78 0.25 -22.09 -6.62
N GLY A 79 0.78 -22.01 -5.40
CA GLY A 79 1.98 -22.73 -4.99
C GLY A 79 3.26 -21.94 -5.27
N CYS A 80 4.42 -22.62 -5.21
CA CYS A 80 5.72 -21.97 -5.37
C CYS A 80 5.82 -21.17 -6.68
N GLU A 81 5.36 -21.77 -7.77
CA GLU A 81 5.42 -21.19 -9.12
C GLU A 81 4.41 -20.06 -9.35
N GLY A 82 3.50 -19.80 -8.41
CA GLY A 82 2.63 -18.62 -8.44
C GLY A 82 3.39 -17.31 -8.26
N CYS A 83 4.46 -17.35 -7.45
CA CYS A 83 5.34 -16.20 -7.22
C CYS A 83 6.69 -16.36 -7.95
N HIS A 84 7.22 -17.58 -8.01
CA HIS A 84 8.52 -17.85 -8.62
C HIS A 84 8.47 -18.04 -10.14
N GLY A 85 7.27 -18.12 -10.72
CA GLY A 85 7.06 -18.42 -12.14
C GLY A 85 7.28 -19.91 -12.47
N PRO A 86 7.08 -20.30 -13.74
CA PRO A 86 7.32 -21.66 -14.19
C PRO A 86 8.79 -22.07 -13.99
N GLY A 87 9.01 -23.17 -13.25
CA GLY A 87 10.34 -23.58 -12.79
C GLY A 87 11.04 -24.61 -13.66
N SER A 88 10.48 -25.07 -14.79
CA SER A 88 11.04 -26.20 -15.53
C SER A 88 12.50 -26.03 -15.92
N VAL A 89 12.88 -24.89 -16.49
CA VAL A 89 14.26 -24.65 -16.95
C VAL A 89 15.22 -24.59 -15.77
N HIS A 90 14.77 -24.06 -14.63
CA HIS A 90 15.53 -24.07 -13.38
C HIS A 90 15.78 -25.51 -12.88
N VAL A 91 14.75 -26.37 -12.91
CA VAL A 91 14.86 -27.78 -12.52
C VAL A 91 15.74 -28.57 -13.50
N ASP A 92 15.50 -28.39 -14.81
CA ASP A 92 16.18 -29.14 -15.87
C ASP A 92 17.67 -28.75 -16.00
N GLU A 93 18.05 -27.54 -15.55
CA GLU A 93 19.44 -27.06 -15.45
C GLU A 93 20.03 -27.18 -14.03
N ASP A 94 19.65 -28.22 -13.27
CA ASP A 94 20.23 -28.57 -11.96
C ASP A 94 20.19 -27.43 -10.92
N GLY A 95 19.05 -26.73 -10.87
CA GLY A 95 18.81 -25.66 -9.88
C GLY A 95 19.39 -24.30 -10.28
N ASN A 96 19.55 -24.01 -11.58
CA ASN A 96 20.07 -22.73 -12.05
C ASN A 96 19.16 -21.55 -11.62
N VAL A 97 19.63 -20.75 -10.67
CA VAL A 97 18.85 -19.65 -10.05
C VAL A 97 18.58 -18.47 -10.99
N GLU A 98 19.27 -18.38 -12.12
CA GLU A 98 19.04 -17.35 -13.15
C GLU A 98 17.84 -17.68 -14.06
N LYS A 99 17.25 -18.87 -13.92
CA LYS A 99 16.15 -19.37 -14.74
C LYS A 99 14.79 -19.35 -14.03
N ILE A 100 14.71 -18.70 -12.87
CA ILE A 100 13.52 -18.60 -12.05
C ILE A 100 13.42 -17.21 -11.42
N LEU A 101 12.21 -16.76 -11.10
CA LEU A 101 12.05 -15.48 -10.41
C LEU A 101 12.59 -15.61 -8.98
N ARG A 102 13.56 -14.76 -8.64
CA ARG A 102 14.20 -14.74 -7.33
C ARG A 102 13.93 -13.42 -6.63
N PHE A 103 13.53 -13.49 -5.38
CA PHE A 103 13.30 -12.33 -4.54
C PHE A 103 14.52 -12.04 -3.66
N GLY A 104 14.80 -10.76 -3.38
CA GLY A 104 15.91 -10.35 -2.53
C GLY A 104 17.22 -10.15 -3.28
N GLN A 105 18.35 -10.33 -2.59
CA GLN A 105 19.66 -9.89 -3.08
C GLN A 105 20.09 -10.59 -4.38
N GLY A 106 20.29 -9.78 -5.43
CA GLY A 106 20.66 -10.25 -6.77
C GLY A 106 19.50 -10.82 -7.59
N GLY A 107 18.26 -10.69 -7.10
CA GLY A 107 17.05 -11.03 -7.82
C GLY A 107 16.33 -9.80 -8.37
N LEU A 108 15.00 -9.85 -8.34
CA LEU A 108 14.10 -8.80 -8.82
C LEU A 108 14.29 -7.46 -8.08
N LYS A 109 14.15 -6.36 -8.82
CA LYS A 109 14.08 -5.00 -8.28
C LYS A 109 12.71 -4.71 -7.65
N SER A 110 12.61 -3.66 -6.83
CA SER A 110 11.38 -3.29 -6.11
C SER A 110 10.14 -3.21 -7.01
N GLU A 111 10.25 -2.58 -8.19
CA GLU A 111 9.16 -2.49 -9.17
C GLU A 111 8.75 -3.86 -9.74
N GLU A 112 9.70 -4.76 -9.95
CA GLU A 112 9.46 -6.11 -10.48
C GLU A 112 8.86 -7.03 -9.42
N VAL A 113 9.29 -6.89 -8.16
CA VAL A 113 8.67 -7.54 -7.00
C VAL A 113 7.22 -7.10 -6.89
N ALA A 114 6.96 -5.79 -6.96
CA ALA A 114 5.60 -5.27 -6.99
C ALA A 114 4.79 -5.88 -8.13
N GLY A 115 5.35 -5.98 -9.34
CA GLY A 115 4.70 -6.61 -10.49
C GLY A 115 4.26 -8.06 -10.28
N VAL A 116 5.04 -8.85 -9.56
CA VAL A 116 4.60 -10.20 -9.19
C VAL A 116 3.42 -10.14 -8.21
N CYS A 117 3.54 -9.37 -7.13
CA CYS A 117 2.50 -9.29 -6.10
C CYS A 117 1.17 -8.74 -6.63
N THR A 118 1.25 -7.65 -7.41
CA THR A 118 0.09 -7.01 -8.04
C THR A 118 -0.38 -7.75 -9.29
N THR A 119 0.13 -8.94 -9.60
CA THR A 119 -0.55 -9.82 -10.56
C THR A 119 -1.87 -10.30 -9.96
N CYS A 120 -1.91 -10.55 -8.64
CA CYS A 120 -3.12 -10.95 -7.92
C CYS A 120 -3.67 -9.85 -7.00
N HIS A 121 -2.81 -9.06 -6.34
CA HIS A 121 -3.22 -8.00 -5.41
C HIS A 121 -3.63 -6.71 -6.13
N GLN A 122 -4.64 -6.83 -7.00
CA GLN A 122 -5.25 -5.74 -7.75
C GLN A 122 -6.66 -5.43 -7.23
N ASP A 123 -6.94 -5.56 -5.93
CA ASP A 123 -8.22 -5.09 -5.39
C ASP A 123 -8.10 -4.57 -3.94
N GLY A 124 -9.10 -3.79 -3.53
CA GLY A 124 -9.28 -3.29 -2.17
C GLY A 124 -8.16 -2.39 -1.69
N ALA A 125 -7.75 -2.58 -0.43
CA ALA A 125 -6.73 -1.76 0.23
C ALA A 125 -5.30 -1.92 -0.34
N LEU A 126 -5.13 -2.74 -1.37
CA LEU A 126 -3.84 -3.05 -2.01
C LEU A 126 -3.71 -2.42 -3.40
N MET A 127 -4.77 -1.79 -3.91
CA MET A 127 -4.86 -1.33 -5.31
C MET A 127 -4.05 -0.10 -5.67
N ASN A 128 -3.83 0.79 -4.72
CA ASN A 128 -3.29 2.12 -4.99
C ASN A 128 -1.77 2.16 -4.94
N TRP A 129 -1.11 1.00 -5.08
CA TRP A 129 0.33 0.88 -4.98
C TRP A 129 1.06 1.70 -6.05
N ALA A 130 0.59 1.63 -7.30
CA ALA A 130 1.17 2.40 -8.40
C ALA A 130 0.95 3.91 -8.19
N GLY A 131 2.04 4.67 -8.06
CA GLY A 131 2.02 6.10 -7.73
C GLY A 131 1.84 6.40 -6.24
N SER A 132 1.95 5.39 -5.37
CA SER A 132 2.08 5.63 -3.93
C SER A 132 3.47 6.17 -3.60
N ALA A 133 3.59 6.95 -2.52
CA ALA A 133 4.89 7.46 -2.09
C ALA A 133 5.91 6.33 -1.86
N HIS A 134 5.49 5.21 -1.26
CA HIS A 134 6.37 4.06 -1.09
C HIS A 134 6.87 3.47 -2.43
N GLN A 135 6.01 3.41 -3.44
CA GLN A 135 6.44 2.95 -4.76
C GLN A 135 7.37 3.95 -5.44
N GLU A 136 7.09 5.25 -5.33
CA GLU A 136 7.92 6.33 -5.89
C GLU A 136 9.31 6.41 -5.24
N ASP A 137 9.41 6.00 -3.97
CA ASP A 137 10.65 5.91 -3.20
C ASP A 137 11.32 4.51 -3.25
N ASP A 138 10.99 3.68 -4.25
CA ASP A 138 11.57 2.35 -4.49
C ASP A 138 11.43 1.33 -3.32
N VAL A 139 10.46 1.53 -2.43
CA VAL A 139 10.20 0.60 -1.32
C VAL A 139 9.59 -0.68 -1.89
N SER A 140 10.22 -1.83 -1.62
CA SER A 140 9.69 -3.14 -2.03
C SER A 140 8.62 -3.64 -1.07
N CYS A 141 7.65 -4.40 -1.56
CA CYS A 141 6.66 -5.12 -0.73
C CYS A 141 7.35 -5.98 0.34
N LEU A 142 8.52 -6.53 -0.01
CA LEU A 142 9.31 -7.39 0.86
C LEU A 142 10.11 -6.63 1.90
N GLU A 143 10.08 -5.30 1.95
CA GLU A 143 10.64 -4.55 3.09
C GLU A 143 9.74 -4.68 4.31
N CYS A 144 8.42 -4.63 4.11
CA CYS A 144 7.43 -4.77 5.17
C CYS A 144 6.95 -6.22 5.35
N HIS A 145 6.80 -6.98 4.26
CA HIS A 145 6.26 -8.34 4.28
C HIS A 145 7.36 -9.41 4.19
N SER A 146 7.14 -10.55 4.85
CA SER A 146 7.91 -11.78 4.67
C SER A 146 6.96 -12.92 4.37
N VAL A 147 7.16 -13.56 3.21
CA VAL A 147 6.31 -14.68 2.78
C VAL A 147 6.86 -16.00 3.33
N HIS A 148 8.16 -16.25 3.16
CA HIS A 148 8.77 -17.44 3.72
C HIS A 148 8.79 -17.40 5.26
N PHE A 149 8.51 -18.54 5.87
CA PHE A 149 8.56 -18.82 7.31
C PHE A 149 7.69 -17.91 8.18
N ASN A 150 6.72 -17.20 7.58
CA ASN A 150 5.84 -16.29 8.29
C ASN A 150 4.42 -16.87 8.40
N LYS A 151 3.92 -16.89 9.64
CA LYS A 151 2.58 -17.41 9.98
C LYS A 151 1.59 -16.29 10.33
N GLU A 152 2.05 -15.03 10.32
CA GLU A 152 1.21 -13.87 10.59
C GLU A 152 0.19 -13.66 9.46
N LYS A 153 -1.03 -13.23 9.82
CA LYS A 153 -2.13 -13.11 8.86
C LYS A 153 -1.84 -12.11 7.74
N THR A 154 -1.16 -11.01 8.09
CA THR A 154 -0.78 -9.93 7.17
C THR A 154 0.65 -10.09 6.65
N LEU A 155 1.36 -11.13 7.08
CA LEU A 155 2.74 -11.41 6.70
C LEU A 155 3.73 -10.28 6.97
N LEU A 156 3.42 -9.36 7.88
CA LEU A 156 4.37 -8.32 8.28
C LEU A 156 5.59 -8.98 8.93
N LYS A 157 6.78 -8.47 8.62
CA LYS A 157 8.04 -8.86 9.27
C LYS A 157 8.01 -8.55 10.76
N ASN A 158 7.29 -7.51 11.15
CA ASN A 158 7.09 -7.11 12.53
C ASN A 158 5.64 -6.66 12.71
N THR A 159 4.92 -7.29 13.63
CA THR A 159 3.52 -6.98 13.93
C THR A 159 3.38 -5.67 14.72
N ASN A 160 4.47 -5.16 15.30
CA ASN A 160 4.49 -3.83 15.90
C ASN A 160 4.73 -2.78 14.81
N GLU A 161 3.66 -2.13 14.36
CA GLU A 161 3.72 -1.07 13.34
C GLU A 161 4.61 0.11 13.74
N PHE A 162 4.65 0.46 15.03
CA PHE A 162 5.50 1.55 15.52
C PHE A 162 6.99 1.26 15.29
N GLU A 163 7.40 0.00 15.48
CA GLU A 163 8.78 -0.42 15.21
C GLU A 163 9.02 -0.66 13.72
N LEU A 164 8.05 -1.21 12.98
CA LEU A 164 8.18 -1.48 11.55
C LEU A 164 8.30 -0.19 10.74
N CYS A 165 7.31 0.70 10.83
CA CYS A 165 7.28 1.97 10.09
C CYS A 165 8.40 2.91 10.60
N GLY A 166 8.66 2.85 11.91
CA GLY A 166 9.72 3.58 12.57
C GLY A 166 11.13 3.09 12.25
N GLN A 167 11.35 2.21 11.26
CA GLN A 167 12.68 1.97 10.69
C GLN A 167 13.09 3.11 9.76
N CYS A 168 12.13 3.69 9.03
CA CYS A 168 12.35 4.79 8.09
C CYS A 168 11.76 6.12 8.60
N HIS A 169 10.56 6.10 9.18
CA HIS A 169 9.87 7.29 9.69
C HIS A 169 10.35 7.68 11.10
N GLN A 170 11.64 7.99 11.23
CA GLN A 170 12.28 8.27 12.52
C GLN A 170 11.77 9.55 13.20
N ASP A 171 11.40 10.55 12.41
CA ASP A 171 10.81 11.81 12.89
C ASP A 171 9.45 11.56 13.55
N ILE A 172 8.59 10.77 12.91
CA ILE A 172 7.29 10.36 13.46
C ILE A 172 7.48 9.45 14.67
N LYS A 173 8.45 8.51 14.60
CA LYS A 173 8.80 7.65 15.72
C LYS A 173 9.18 8.49 16.95
N ALA A 174 9.98 9.54 16.77
CA ALA A 174 10.36 10.44 17.84
C ALA A 174 9.15 11.17 18.46
N LYS A 175 8.19 11.63 17.63
CA LYS A 175 6.93 12.21 18.12
C LYS A 175 6.10 11.25 18.95
N GLY A 176 6.14 9.95 18.61
CA GLY A 176 5.54 8.87 19.40
C GLY A 176 6.16 8.66 20.79
N TYR A 177 7.19 9.41 21.18
CA TYR A 177 7.70 9.47 22.56
C TYR A 177 7.31 10.75 23.31
N LEU A 178 6.71 11.74 22.64
CA LEU A 178 6.29 13.00 23.26
C LEU A 178 5.10 12.81 24.19
N MET A 179 4.94 13.72 25.15
CA MET A 179 3.99 13.58 26.26
C MET A 179 2.53 13.48 25.81
N SER A 180 2.13 14.28 24.82
CA SER A 180 0.82 14.16 24.20
C SER A 180 0.98 13.50 22.84
N ARG A 181 0.36 12.35 22.63
CA ARG A 181 0.41 11.56 21.40
C ARG A 181 -0.82 10.65 21.32
N HIS A 182 -1.14 10.22 20.10
CA HIS A 182 -1.99 9.06 19.91
C HIS A 182 -1.29 7.78 20.41
N PRO A 183 -2.00 6.81 21.02
CA PRO A 183 -1.40 5.64 21.68
C PRO A 183 -0.92 4.54 20.71
N VAL A 184 -0.21 4.93 19.64
CA VAL A 184 0.36 4.02 18.62
C VAL A 184 1.51 3.21 19.22
N ARG A 185 2.40 3.86 19.96
CA ARG A 185 3.55 3.22 20.62
C ARG A 185 3.12 2.16 21.64
N GLU A 186 1.99 2.41 22.30
CA GLU A 186 1.38 1.49 23.26
C GLU A 186 0.65 0.31 22.59
N GLY A 187 0.57 0.27 21.26
CA GLY A 187 -0.11 -0.77 20.50
C GLY A 187 -1.63 -0.76 20.65
N LYS A 188 -2.22 0.34 21.13
CA LYS A 188 -3.69 0.50 21.23
C LYS A 188 -4.33 0.94 19.91
N MET A 189 -3.50 1.41 18.99
CA MET A 189 -3.84 1.77 17.63
C MET A 189 -2.62 1.57 16.75
N GLY A 190 -2.82 1.44 15.45
CA GLY A 190 -1.80 1.33 14.43
C GLY A 190 -1.61 2.62 13.65
N CYS A 191 -0.47 2.71 12.96
CA CYS A 191 -0.28 3.66 11.87
C CYS A 191 -1.35 3.45 10.79
N THR A 192 -1.74 2.18 10.55
CA THR A 192 -2.70 1.77 9.52
C THR A 192 -4.16 2.09 9.83
N ASP A 193 -4.46 2.57 11.05
CA ASP A 193 -5.78 3.13 11.38
C ASP A 193 -6.01 4.46 10.66
N CYS A 194 -4.93 5.23 10.45
CA CYS A 194 -4.96 6.52 9.77
C CYS A 194 -4.40 6.46 8.34
N HIS A 195 -3.35 5.68 8.11
CA HIS A 195 -2.62 5.62 6.83
C HIS A 195 -2.89 4.33 6.05
N SER A 196 -2.79 4.41 4.72
CA SER A 196 -2.72 3.26 3.82
C SER A 196 -1.29 3.15 3.29
N PRO A 197 -0.46 2.21 3.79
CA PRO A 197 0.92 2.07 3.34
C PRO A 197 1.03 1.63 1.88
N HIS A 198 -0.07 1.19 1.27
CA HIS A 198 -0.13 0.85 -0.15
C HIS A 198 -0.63 2.00 -1.02
N GLY A 199 -0.80 3.21 -0.46
CA GLY A 199 -1.34 4.37 -1.17
C GLY A 199 -2.85 4.50 -1.04
N THR A 200 -3.33 5.68 -1.45
CA THR A 200 -4.73 6.08 -1.48
C THR A 200 -5.05 6.76 -2.81
N ASP A 201 -6.33 6.77 -3.18
CA ASP A 201 -6.85 7.40 -4.39
C ASP A 201 -7.31 8.85 -4.18
N ASN A 202 -7.30 9.32 -2.92
CA ASN A 202 -7.61 10.70 -2.57
C ASN A 202 -6.46 11.66 -2.90
N LEU A 203 -6.79 12.95 -2.93
CA LEU A 203 -5.84 14.05 -3.13
C LEU A 203 -5.15 14.49 -1.82
N VAL A 204 -5.42 13.82 -0.71
CA VAL A 204 -4.91 14.20 0.60
C VAL A 204 -3.51 13.62 0.76
N SER A 205 -2.53 14.51 0.92
CA SER A 205 -1.13 14.14 1.11
C SER A 205 -0.94 13.19 2.31
N GLY A 206 0.05 12.31 2.22
CA GLY A 206 0.44 11.42 3.31
C GLY A 206 -0.27 10.06 3.32
N MET A 207 -0.91 9.66 2.22
CA MET A 207 -1.56 8.34 2.08
C MET A 207 -2.61 8.07 3.17
N LEU A 208 -3.43 9.08 3.49
CA LEU A 208 -4.40 9.00 4.59
C LEU A 208 -5.68 8.29 4.15
N LYS A 209 -6.26 7.45 5.00
CA LYS A 209 -7.48 6.66 4.76
C LYS A 209 -8.75 7.51 4.89
N THR A 210 -8.84 8.56 4.09
CA THR A 210 -10.01 9.43 3.94
C THR A 210 -10.39 9.56 2.47
N ASP A 211 -11.63 9.87 2.17
CA ASP A 211 -12.10 9.97 0.78
C ASP A 211 -12.03 11.41 0.28
N GLU A 212 -12.43 12.37 1.13
CA GLU A 212 -12.57 13.77 0.75
C GLU A 212 -11.86 14.73 1.72
N ARG A 213 -12.26 14.74 2.99
CA ARG A 213 -11.74 15.72 3.96
C ARG A 213 -10.84 15.05 4.99
N LEU A 214 -9.79 15.75 5.41
CA LEU A 214 -8.94 15.28 6.49
C LEU A 214 -9.74 15.03 7.78
N ASN A 215 -10.67 15.93 8.10
CA ASN A 215 -11.49 15.84 9.29
C ASN A 215 -12.31 14.56 9.35
N ASP A 216 -12.76 14.02 8.21
CA ASP A 216 -13.56 12.79 8.18
C ASP A 216 -12.79 11.60 8.77
N LEU A 217 -11.46 11.59 8.63
CA LEU A 217 -10.61 10.59 9.27
C LEU A 217 -10.63 10.73 10.80
N CYS A 218 -10.44 11.96 11.30
CA CYS A 218 -10.44 12.25 12.73
C CYS A 218 -11.79 11.89 13.37
N LEU A 219 -12.89 12.18 12.66
CA LEU A 219 -14.25 11.98 13.14
C LEU A 219 -14.67 10.51 13.20
N LYS A 220 -13.93 9.57 12.57
CA LYS A 220 -14.16 8.12 12.76
C LYS A 220 -14.08 7.70 14.23
N CYS A 221 -13.21 8.36 15.00
CA CYS A 221 -13.04 8.11 16.44
C CYS A 221 -13.54 9.29 17.27
N HIS A 222 -13.33 10.53 16.80
CA HIS A 222 -13.67 11.75 17.52
C HIS A 222 -15.06 12.29 17.16
N THR A 223 -16.05 11.40 17.12
CA THR A 223 -17.44 11.68 16.70
C THR A 223 -18.11 12.80 17.48
N ARG A 224 -17.66 13.09 18.70
CA ARG A 224 -18.18 14.20 19.52
C ARG A 224 -17.99 15.58 18.87
N TYR A 225 -17.07 15.71 17.92
CA TYR A 225 -16.78 16.94 17.20
C TYR A 225 -17.40 16.97 15.80
N GLN A 226 -18.23 15.97 15.46
CA GLN A 226 -18.95 15.94 14.21
C GLN A 226 -20.14 16.90 14.29
N GLY A 227 -20.02 18.04 13.61
CA GLY A 227 -21.08 19.04 13.50
C GLY A 227 -22.30 18.56 12.70
N PRO A 228 -23.28 19.45 12.44
CA PRO A 228 -23.19 20.89 12.63
C PRO A 228 -23.45 21.34 14.08
N PHE A 229 -22.64 22.28 14.58
CA PHE A 229 -22.92 23.01 15.81
C PHE A 229 -23.58 24.37 15.52
N VAL A 230 -24.25 24.96 16.53
CA VAL A 230 -24.87 26.29 16.40
C VAL A 230 -23.81 27.38 16.18
N PHE A 231 -22.66 27.24 16.84
CA PHE A 231 -21.49 28.08 16.67
C PHE A 231 -20.28 27.19 16.46
N GLU A 232 -19.73 27.23 15.25
CA GLU A 232 -18.54 26.48 14.89
C GLU A 232 -17.32 27.37 14.88
N HIS A 233 -16.19 26.80 15.27
CA HIS A 233 -14.91 27.47 15.15
C HIS A 233 -14.35 27.17 13.75
N GLU A 234 -14.20 28.21 12.92
CA GLU A 234 -13.84 28.06 11.50
C GLU A 234 -12.63 27.13 11.26
N PRO A 235 -11.46 27.31 11.91
CA PRO A 235 -10.34 26.38 11.85
C PRO A 235 -10.69 24.89 12.07
N VAL A 236 -11.60 24.58 12.99
CA VAL A 236 -12.00 23.19 13.28
C VAL A 236 -12.85 22.61 12.15
N VAL A 237 -13.68 23.45 11.51
CA VAL A 237 -14.49 23.03 10.36
C VAL A 237 -13.61 22.75 9.16
N GLU A 238 -12.57 23.55 8.94
CA GLU A 238 -11.66 23.41 7.81
C GLU A 238 -10.69 22.24 7.97
N ASP A 239 -9.84 22.28 9.01
CA ASP A 239 -8.74 21.33 9.18
C ASP A 239 -8.30 21.24 10.65
N CYS A 240 -8.47 20.06 11.27
CA CYS A 240 -8.05 19.79 12.64
C CYS A 240 -6.55 20.03 12.89
N THR A 241 -5.71 19.90 11.86
CA THR A 241 -4.25 20.03 11.95
C THR A 241 -3.74 21.45 11.98
N PHE A 242 -4.61 22.45 11.78
CA PHE A 242 -4.25 23.85 12.04
C PHE A 242 -3.85 24.10 13.49
N CYS A 243 -4.38 23.29 14.41
CA CYS A 243 -4.03 23.36 15.83
C CYS A 243 -3.41 22.08 16.37
N HIS A 244 -3.62 20.93 15.72
CA HIS A 244 -3.16 19.63 16.21
C HIS A 244 -2.04 19.01 15.36
N ASP A 245 -1.05 18.41 16.02
CA ASP A 245 -0.17 17.43 15.38
C ASP A 245 -0.58 16.03 15.83
N ALA A 246 -1.18 15.26 14.93
CA ALA A 246 -1.71 13.93 15.23
C ALA A 246 -0.64 12.92 15.72
N HIS A 247 0.65 13.15 15.45
CA HIS A 247 1.71 12.21 15.80
C HIS A 247 2.28 12.45 17.19
N GLY A 248 2.24 13.68 17.67
CA GLY A 248 2.58 14.02 19.04
C GLY A 248 3.19 15.40 19.22
N THR A 249 2.97 15.96 20.40
CA THR A 249 3.40 17.29 20.82
C THR A 249 3.85 17.30 22.28
N VAL A 250 4.61 18.33 22.64
CA VAL A 250 4.96 18.58 24.05
C VAL A 250 3.77 19.18 24.81
N ALA A 251 2.98 20.04 24.15
CA ALA A 251 1.75 20.59 24.71
C ALA A 251 0.68 19.50 24.86
N ASN A 252 -0.21 19.67 25.85
CA ASN A 252 -1.34 18.76 26.04
C ASN A 252 -2.31 18.79 24.86
N ASN A 253 -3.13 17.74 24.72
CA ASN A 253 -4.16 17.61 23.68
C ASN A 253 -3.61 17.71 22.25
N LEU A 254 -2.38 17.25 21.99
CA LEU A 254 -1.77 17.26 20.67
C LEU A 254 -1.62 18.66 20.07
N LEU A 255 -1.61 19.73 20.88
CA LEU A 255 -1.59 21.10 20.38
C LEU A 255 -0.21 21.49 19.84
N LEU A 256 -0.18 22.18 18.71
CA LEU A 256 1.05 22.75 18.14
C LEU A 256 1.70 23.77 19.10
N GLN A 257 0.88 24.44 19.91
CA GLN A 257 1.34 25.42 20.88
C GLN A 257 0.47 25.41 22.15
N ASN A 258 1.05 25.74 23.30
CA ASN A 258 0.29 25.90 24.53
C ASN A 258 -0.58 27.16 24.48
N GLU A 259 -1.77 27.07 25.07
CA GLU A 259 -2.60 28.23 25.37
C GLU A 259 -1.86 29.19 26.33
N PRO A 260 -2.08 30.51 26.21
CA PRO A 260 -3.05 31.18 25.33
C PRO A 260 -2.53 31.46 23.92
N PHE A 261 -1.25 31.20 23.64
CA PHE A 261 -0.61 31.67 22.41
C PHE A 261 -1.13 30.99 21.14
N LEU A 262 -1.75 29.82 21.25
CA LEU A 262 -2.43 29.18 20.13
C LEU A 262 -3.59 30.04 19.57
N CYS A 263 -4.18 30.89 20.40
CA CYS A 263 -5.36 31.68 20.08
C CYS A 263 -5.05 33.14 19.71
N LEU A 264 -3.78 33.56 19.81
CA LEU A 264 -3.31 34.93 19.59
C LEU A 264 -2.69 35.07 18.20
#